data_AF-A2E9E4-F1
#
_entry.id   AF-A2E9E4-F1
#
_cell.length_a   1.000
_cell.length_b   1.000
_cell.length_c   1.000
_cell.angle_alpha   90.00
_cell.angle_beta   90.00
_cell.angle_gamma   90.00
#
_symmetry.space_group_name_H-M   'P 1'
#
loop_
_entity.id
_entity.type
_entity.pdbx_description
1 polymer ?
#
loop_
_entity_poly.entity_id
_entity_poly.type
_entity_poly.pdbx_seq_one_letter_code
_entity_poly.pdbx_strand_id
1 'polypeptide(L)'
;MNASPNDPEKNREQLSSSIKCLNRSSQLFFLAFFVSGIWNAVIASRAISDFYVFIAGDLNFKILIALSVLSFGVIFVFFFLLAMLYFLGFAFKFHTCLATLTVMTVVTAMMLMCFDIYLARPANVKKYKKLTKTLLQEEPNNINLTQWKKFVNCESYDSCLSKVDSYFDLNTLGQLIVSATVLVLICIGISGIVYASCYMKYIERPAESDEAAAAP
;
A
#
# COMPACT_ATOMS: atom_id res chain seq x y z
N MET A 1 22.96 -29.73 34.46
CA MET A 1 23.50 -29.57 33.10
C MET A 1 23.03 -28.22 32.60
N ASN A 2 23.83 -27.17 32.81
CA ASN A 2 23.52 -25.84 32.29
C ASN A 2 24.02 -25.82 30.84
N ALA A 3 23.10 -25.67 29.89
CA ALA A 3 23.47 -25.47 28.49
C ALA A 3 24.42 -24.27 28.40
N SER A 4 25.56 -24.47 27.74
CA SER A 4 26.50 -23.40 27.45
C SER A 4 25.77 -22.28 26.71
N PRO A 5 25.93 -21.00 27.08
CA PRO A 5 25.28 -19.88 26.40
C PRO A 5 25.68 -19.73 24.92
N ASN A 6 26.69 -20.49 24.45
CA ASN A 6 27.24 -20.45 23.11
C ASN A 6 27.06 -21.79 22.38
N ASP A 7 25.82 -22.24 22.23
CA ASP A 7 25.50 -23.40 21.39
C ASP A 7 25.35 -22.94 19.92
N PRO A 8 26.31 -23.29 19.02
CA PRO A 8 26.26 -22.86 17.62
C PRO A 8 25.05 -23.41 16.86
N GLU A 9 24.51 -24.56 17.26
CA GLU A 9 23.30 -25.14 16.67
C GLU A 9 22.09 -24.28 17.02
N LYS A 10 21.97 -23.89 18.30
CA LYS A 10 20.93 -22.96 18.78
C LYS A 10 21.02 -21.58 18.11
N ASN A 11 22.23 -21.04 17.94
CA ASN A 11 22.42 -19.76 17.23
C ASN A 11 22.02 -19.85 15.75
N ARG A 12 22.33 -20.98 15.09
CA ARG A 12 21.93 -21.25 13.71
C ARG A 12 20.41 -21.38 13.56
N GLU A 13 19.74 -22.05 14.50
CA GLU A 13 18.28 -22.15 14.54
C GLU A 13 17.61 -20.78 14.73
N GLN A 14 18.11 -19.97 15.66
CA GLN A 14 17.63 -18.60 15.90
C GLN A 14 17.81 -17.70 14.67
N LEU A 15 18.96 -17.79 14.00
CA LEU A 15 19.21 -17.05 12.76
C LEU A 15 18.26 -17.50 11.64
N SER A 16 18.09 -18.81 11.46
CA SER A 16 17.17 -19.40 10.48
C SER A 16 15.73 -18.96 10.72
N SER A 17 15.26 -18.94 11.96
CA SER A 17 13.94 -18.44 12.35
C SER A 17 13.77 -16.96 12.02
N SER A 18 14.78 -16.15 12.31
CA SER A 18 14.77 -14.70 12.04
C SER A 18 14.74 -14.37 10.55
N ILE A 19 15.51 -15.10 9.74
CA ILE A 19 15.49 -14.98 8.27
C ILE A 19 14.12 -15.37 7.72
N LYS A 20 13.51 -16.45 8.22
CA LYS A 20 12.15 -16.84 7.84
C LYS A 20 11.12 -15.77 8.19
N CYS A 21 11.24 -15.17 9.38
CA CYS A 21 10.38 -14.06 9.82
C CYS A 21 10.54 -12.85 8.89
N LEU A 22 11.78 -12.42 8.63
CA LEU A 22 12.10 -11.31 7.73
C LEU A 22 11.52 -11.55 6.33
N ASN A 23 11.70 -12.75 5.77
CA ASN A 23 11.20 -13.10 4.45
C ASN A 23 9.67 -13.05 4.40
N ARG A 24 8.97 -13.65 5.38
CA ARG A 24 7.50 -13.62 5.45
C ARG A 24 6.96 -12.20 5.60
N SER A 25 7.55 -11.39 6.47
CA SER A 25 7.15 -9.99 6.66
C SER A 25 7.39 -9.16 5.40
N SER A 26 8.49 -9.40 4.69
CA SER A 26 8.80 -8.73 3.41
C SER A 26 7.80 -9.13 2.32
N GLN A 27 7.46 -10.42 2.21
CA GLN A 27 6.45 -10.90 1.26
C GLN A 27 5.07 -10.28 1.53
N LEU A 28 4.64 -10.26 2.80
CA LEU A 28 3.38 -9.63 3.19
C LEU A 28 3.36 -8.15 2.84
N PHE A 29 4.47 -7.46 3.11
CA PHE A 29 4.65 -6.05 2.78
C PHE A 29 4.54 -5.80 1.27
N PHE A 30 5.26 -6.54 0.42
CA PHE A 30 5.18 -6.38 -1.04
C PHE A 30 3.80 -6.73 -1.59
N LEU A 31 3.16 -7.78 -1.06
CA LEU A 31 1.82 -8.16 -1.46
C LEU A 31 0.80 -7.06 -1.11
N ALA A 32 0.91 -6.47 0.08
CA ALA A 32 0.04 -5.37 0.51
C ALA A 32 0.19 -4.14 -0.41
N PHE A 33 1.43 -3.77 -0.75
CA PHE A 33 1.70 -2.68 -1.70
C PHE A 33 1.15 -2.97 -3.10
N PHE A 34 1.32 -4.20 -3.60
CA PHE A 34 0.81 -4.61 -4.91
C PHE A 34 -0.72 -4.57 -4.98
N VAL A 35 -1.40 -5.20 -4.02
CA VAL A 35 -2.87 -5.19 -3.93
C VAL A 35 -3.40 -3.77 -3.79
N SER A 36 -2.73 -2.95 -2.98
CA SER A 36 -3.06 -1.53 -2.85
C SER A 36 -2.92 -0.77 -4.17
N GLY A 37 -1.84 -1.01 -4.92
CA GLY A 37 -1.61 -0.39 -6.23
C GLY A 37 -2.73 -0.72 -7.23
N ILE A 38 -3.13 -1.99 -7.32
CA ILE A 38 -4.24 -2.45 -8.17
C ILE A 38 -5.54 -1.79 -7.73
N TRP A 39 -5.86 -1.84 -6.44
CA TRP A 39 -7.11 -1.30 -5.93
C TRP A 39 -7.21 0.21 -6.19
N ASN A 40 -6.17 0.97 -5.86
CA ASN A 40 -6.12 2.41 -6.12
C ASN A 40 -6.20 2.73 -7.61
N ALA A 41 -5.61 1.90 -8.49
CA ALA A 41 -5.75 2.07 -9.95
C ALA A 41 -7.20 1.85 -10.41
N VAL A 42 -7.88 0.80 -9.91
CA VAL A 42 -9.27 0.50 -10.26
C VAL A 42 -10.22 1.59 -9.76
N ILE A 43 -10.02 2.07 -8.54
CA ILE A 43 -10.83 3.17 -8.00
C ILE A 43 -10.51 4.47 -8.73
N ALA A 44 -9.25 4.78 -9.01
CA ALA A 44 -8.88 5.94 -9.82
C ALA A 44 -9.50 5.88 -11.23
N SER A 45 -9.53 4.71 -11.89
CA SER A 45 -10.15 4.57 -13.20
C SER A 45 -11.68 4.73 -13.17
N ARG A 46 -12.32 4.42 -12.03
CA ARG A 46 -13.77 4.66 -11.82
C ARG A 46 -14.06 6.11 -11.39
N ALA A 47 -13.16 6.70 -10.63
CA ALA A 47 -13.20 8.09 -10.16
C ALA A 47 -12.77 9.10 -11.24
N ILE A 48 -12.17 8.62 -12.35
CA ILE A 48 -11.87 9.40 -13.57
C ILE A 48 -13.12 9.98 -14.23
N SER A 49 -14.34 9.59 -13.79
CA SER A 49 -15.51 10.34 -14.20
C SER A 49 -15.39 11.79 -13.71
N ASP A 50 -15.48 12.74 -14.64
CA ASP A 50 -15.51 14.17 -14.36
C ASP A 50 -16.52 14.52 -13.26
N PHE A 51 -17.56 13.69 -13.10
CA PHE A 51 -18.55 13.77 -12.04
C PHE A 51 -18.01 13.54 -10.62
N TYR A 52 -17.17 12.53 -10.37
CA TYR A 52 -16.62 12.32 -9.02
C TYR A 52 -15.69 13.47 -8.64
N VAL A 53 -14.84 13.91 -9.57
CA VAL A 53 -13.97 15.08 -9.38
C VAL A 53 -14.79 16.34 -9.15
N PHE A 54 -15.89 16.52 -9.88
CA PHE A 54 -16.81 17.65 -9.71
C PHE A 54 -17.47 17.67 -8.32
N ILE A 55 -17.89 16.52 -7.78
CA ILE A 55 -18.55 16.44 -6.47
C ILE A 55 -17.57 16.43 -5.30
N ALA A 56 -16.50 15.64 -5.41
CA ALA A 56 -15.58 15.34 -4.32
C ALA A 56 -14.32 16.22 -4.31
N GLY A 57 -14.01 16.87 -5.44
CA GLY A 57 -12.81 17.66 -5.65
C GLY A 57 -11.65 16.84 -6.23
N ASP A 58 -10.75 17.54 -6.89
CA ASP A 58 -9.59 16.98 -7.60
C ASP A 58 -8.51 16.39 -6.65
N LEU A 59 -8.49 16.83 -5.39
CA LEU A 59 -7.52 16.33 -4.41
C LEU A 59 -7.66 14.82 -4.15
N ASN A 60 -8.89 14.31 -4.00
CA ASN A 60 -9.13 12.88 -3.78
C ASN A 60 -8.58 12.05 -4.95
N PHE A 61 -8.87 12.51 -6.17
CA PHE A 61 -8.42 11.85 -7.39
C PHE A 61 -6.88 11.82 -7.49
N LYS A 62 -6.23 12.96 -7.24
CA LYS A 62 -4.76 13.06 -7.22
C LYS A 62 -4.12 12.13 -6.19
N ILE A 63 -4.71 12.01 -5.01
CA ILE A 63 -4.22 11.09 -3.96
C ILE A 63 -4.32 9.64 -4.43
N LEU A 64 -5.43 9.24 -5.06
CA LEU A 64 -5.59 7.87 -5.58
C LEU A 64 -4.57 7.54 -6.67
N ILE A 65 -4.33 8.46 -7.61
CA ILE A 65 -3.30 8.31 -8.64
C ILE A 65 -1.91 8.22 -7.99
N ALA A 66 -1.58 9.12 -7.06
CA ALA A 66 -0.30 9.12 -6.37
C ALA A 66 -0.05 7.82 -5.61
N LEU A 67 -1.05 7.32 -4.87
CA LEU A 67 -1.00 6.04 -4.20
C LEU A 67 -0.76 4.88 -5.18
N SER A 68 -1.46 4.87 -6.31
CA SER A 68 -1.27 3.84 -7.35
C SER A 68 0.15 3.87 -7.92
N VAL A 69 0.64 5.04 -8.32
CA VAL A 69 1.98 5.23 -8.88
C VAL A 69 3.07 4.86 -7.86
N LEU A 70 2.93 5.28 -6.61
CA LEU A 70 3.89 4.93 -5.56
C LEU A 70 3.88 3.41 -5.32
N SER A 71 2.71 2.79 -5.23
CA SER A 71 2.61 1.34 -5.01
C SER A 71 3.29 0.51 -6.11
N PHE A 72 3.04 0.83 -7.39
CA PHE A 72 3.72 0.15 -8.49
C PHE A 72 5.19 0.56 -8.63
N GLY A 73 5.50 1.83 -8.39
CA GLY A 73 6.85 2.38 -8.44
C GLY A 73 7.80 1.71 -7.46
N VAL A 74 7.36 1.44 -6.22
CA VAL A 74 8.16 0.71 -5.22
C VAL A 74 8.56 -0.65 -5.74
N ILE A 75 7.62 -1.39 -6.31
CA ILE A 75 7.85 -2.75 -6.80
C ILE A 75 8.86 -2.71 -7.96
N PHE A 76 8.67 -1.79 -8.90
CA PHE A 76 9.58 -1.63 -10.04
C PHE A 76 11.01 -1.24 -9.59
N VAL A 77 11.13 -0.24 -8.72
CA VAL A 77 12.42 0.24 -8.18
C VAL A 77 13.11 -0.87 -7.40
N PHE A 78 12.36 -1.66 -6.62
CA PHE A 78 12.90 -2.80 -5.90
C PHE A 78 13.52 -3.85 -6.84
N PHE A 79 12.81 -4.26 -7.90
CA PHE A 79 13.35 -5.21 -8.88
C PHE A 79 14.54 -4.64 -9.66
N PHE A 80 14.48 -3.37 -10.06
CA PHE A 80 15.59 -2.69 -10.74
C PHE A 80 16.85 -2.69 -9.88
N LEU A 81 16.72 -2.33 -8.59
CA LEU A 81 17.86 -2.28 -7.66
C LEU A 81 18.38 -3.67 -7.28
N LEU A 82 17.51 -4.69 -7.19
CA LEU A 82 17.93 -6.09 -7.06
C LEU A 82 18.76 -6.55 -8.26
N ALA A 83 18.32 -6.23 -9.48
CA ALA A 83 19.07 -6.55 -10.69
C ALA A 83 20.44 -5.84 -10.70
N MET A 84 20.49 -4.55 -10.36
CA MET A 84 21.75 -3.81 -10.26
C MET A 84 22.69 -4.40 -9.21
N LEU A 85 22.18 -4.83 -8.06
CA LEU A 85 22.96 -5.51 -7.02
C LEU A 85 23.54 -6.85 -7.50
N TYR A 86 22.78 -7.60 -8.31
CA TYR A 86 23.23 -8.85 -8.91
C TYR A 86 24.35 -8.63 -9.94
N PHE A 87 24.28 -7.58 -10.76
CA PHE A 87 25.22 -7.35 -11.85
C PHE A 87 26.47 -6.52 -11.48
N LEU A 88 26.38 -5.60 -10.51
CA LEU A 88 27.43 -4.58 -10.32
C LEU A 88 28.34 -4.79 -9.12
N GLY A 89 28.07 -5.74 -8.21
CA GLY A 89 28.94 -6.05 -7.07
C GLY A 89 29.17 -4.91 -6.06
N PHE A 90 28.67 -3.70 -6.32
CA PHE A 90 28.74 -2.53 -5.43
C PHE A 90 27.68 -2.63 -4.33
N ALA A 91 27.90 -3.52 -3.36
CA ALA A 91 26.88 -3.85 -2.39
C ALA A 91 26.49 -2.63 -1.52
N PHE A 92 27.41 -2.02 -0.76
CA PHE A 92 26.97 -1.17 0.36
C PHE A 92 26.20 0.11 -0.05
N LYS A 93 26.71 0.91 -0.99
CA LYS A 93 26.08 2.18 -1.38
C LYS A 93 24.69 1.98 -2.02
N PHE A 94 24.54 0.95 -2.86
CA PHE A 94 23.26 0.62 -3.47
C PHE A 94 22.26 0.06 -2.44
N HIS A 95 22.70 -0.74 -1.48
CA HIS A 95 21.84 -1.20 -0.38
C HIS A 95 21.36 -0.03 0.49
N THR A 96 22.23 0.94 0.81
CA THR A 96 21.82 2.14 1.58
C THR A 96 20.83 2.99 0.79
N CYS A 97 21.08 3.24 -0.51
CA CYS A 97 20.16 3.97 -1.37
C CYS A 97 18.79 3.28 -1.46
N LEU A 98 18.78 1.95 -1.67
CA LEU A 98 17.57 1.14 -1.68
C LEU A 98 16.80 1.24 -0.36
N ALA A 99 17.50 1.15 0.77
CA ALA A 99 16.89 1.26 2.09
C ALA A 99 16.25 2.64 2.30
N THR A 100 16.96 3.73 1.99
CA THR A 100 16.43 5.10 2.11
C THR A 100 15.21 5.32 1.23
N LEU A 101 15.27 4.92 -0.05
CA LEU A 101 14.13 5.04 -0.96
C LEU A 101 12.92 4.26 -0.45
N THR A 102 13.13 3.02 0.00
CA THR A 102 12.06 2.19 0.56
C THR A 102 11.41 2.86 1.77
N VAL A 103 12.20 3.38 2.72
CA VAL A 103 11.65 4.09 3.90
C VAL A 103 10.86 5.33 3.48
N MET A 104 11.42 6.16 2.58
CA MET A 104 10.72 7.36 2.10
C MET A 104 9.40 7.01 1.42
N THR A 105 9.36 5.98 0.59
CA THR A 105 8.13 5.60 -0.09
C THR A 105 7.10 5.01 0.86
N VAL A 106 7.52 4.21 1.84
CA VAL A 106 6.63 3.69 2.88
C VAL A 106 5.98 4.83 3.66
N VAL A 107 6.77 5.77 4.15
CA VAL A 107 6.26 6.92 4.92
C VAL A 107 5.29 7.74 4.07
N THR A 108 5.65 8.01 2.81
CA THR A 108 4.79 8.78 1.88
C THR A 108 3.47 8.04 1.62
N ALA A 109 3.52 6.73 1.36
CA ALA A 109 2.33 5.92 1.14
C ALA A 109 1.43 5.90 2.38
N MET A 110 2.00 5.73 3.58
CA MET A 110 1.25 5.78 4.83
C MET A 110 0.57 7.14 5.05
N MET A 111 1.28 8.24 4.80
CA MET A 111 0.71 9.59 4.90
C MET A 111 -0.46 9.76 3.92
N LEU A 112 -0.29 9.35 2.67
CA LEU A 112 -1.34 9.44 1.65
C LEU A 112 -2.54 8.55 1.98
N MET A 113 -2.33 7.33 2.51
CA MET A 113 -3.42 6.47 2.99
C MET A 113 -4.18 7.11 4.16
N CYS A 114 -3.49 7.77 5.09
CA CYS A 114 -4.13 8.52 6.16
C CYS A 114 -5.00 9.68 5.62
N PHE A 115 -4.51 10.42 4.63
CA PHE A 115 -5.30 11.46 3.95
C PHE A 115 -6.49 10.88 3.21
N ASP A 116 -6.31 9.78 2.49
CA ASP A 116 -7.38 9.07 1.79
C ASP A 116 -8.48 8.61 2.77
N ILE A 117 -8.10 8.01 3.90
CA ILE A 117 -9.04 7.63 4.97
C ILE A 117 -9.77 8.86 5.54
N TYR A 118 -9.05 9.98 5.74
CA TYR A 118 -9.66 11.22 6.21
C TYR A 118 -10.71 11.74 5.23
N LEU A 119 -10.42 11.71 3.93
CA LEU A 119 -11.30 12.19 2.87
C LEU A 119 -12.47 11.24 2.65
N ALA A 120 -12.28 9.94 2.90
CA ALA A 120 -13.29 8.90 2.76
C ALA A 120 -14.23 8.74 3.97
N ARG A 121 -14.19 9.64 4.95
CA ARG A 121 -15.04 9.56 6.16
C ARG A 121 -16.54 9.57 5.82
N PRO A 122 -17.39 8.89 6.62
CA PRO A 122 -18.84 8.85 6.41
C PRO A 122 -19.52 10.23 6.27
N ALA A 123 -18.99 11.25 6.96
CA ALA A 123 -19.48 12.62 6.85
C ALA A 123 -19.34 13.20 5.42
N ASN A 124 -18.21 12.94 4.77
CA ASN A 124 -17.96 13.39 3.39
C ASN A 124 -18.83 12.60 2.41
N VAL A 125 -18.97 11.29 2.61
CA VAL A 125 -19.89 10.44 1.82
C VAL A 125 -21.31 10.98 1.87
N LYS A 126 -21.81 11.28 3.07
CA LYS A 126 -23.15 11.87 3.26
C LYS A 126 -23.29 13.21 2.53
N LYS A 127 -22.25 14.05 2.58
CA LYS A 127 -22.19 15.33 1.85
C LYS A 127 -22.27 15.11 0.33
N TYR A 128 -21.46 14.22 -0.24
CA TYR A 128 -21.44 13.94 -1.68
C TYR A 128 -22.76 13.36 -2.19
N LYS A 129 -23.33 12.42 -1.43
CA LYS A 129 -24.67 11.87 -1.70
C LYS A 129 -25.73 12.97 -1.69
N LYS A 130 -25.71 13.88 -0.70
CA LYS A 130 -26.66 15.00 -0.64
C LYS A 130 -26.52 15.94 -1.84
N LEU A 131 -25.30 16.35 -2.18
CA LEU A 131 -25.02 17.19 -3.35
C LEU A 131 -25.53 16.57 -4.65
N THR A 132 -25.29 15.27 -4.84
CA THR A 132 -25.79 14.56 -6.02
C THR A 132 -27.31 14.51 -6.08
N LYS A 133 -27.97 14.29 -4.92
CA LYS A 133 -29.45 14.32 -4.83
C LYS A 133 -30.00 15.71 -5.18
N THR A 134 -29.37 16.77 -4.69
CA THR A 134 -29.73 18.16 -5.04
C THR A 134 -29.56 18.42 -6.53
N LEU A 135 -28.44 18.02 -7.13
CA LEU A 135 -28.20 18.18 -8.57
C LEU A 135 -29.21 17.42 -9.44
N LEU A 136 -29.63 16.23 -9.02
CA LEU A 136 -30.67 15.46 -9.70
C LEU A 136 -32.03 16.18 -9.71
N GLN A 137 -32.31 17.05 -8.73
CA GLN A 137 -33.56 17.80 -8.62
C GLN A 137 -33.49 19.17 -9.30
N GLU A 138 -32.40 19.90 -9.08
CA GLU A 138 -32.28 21.32 -9.43
C GLU A 138 -31.64 21.55 -10.81
N GLU A 139 -30.71 20.68 -11.22
CA GLU A 139 -29.95 20.84 -12.47
C GLU A 139 -29.85 19.51 -13.26
N PRO A 140 -30.98 18.91 -13.70
CA PRO A 140 -30.98 17.60 -14.34
C PRO A 140 -30.21 17.55 -15.67
N ASN A 141 -29.96 18.71 -16.29
CA ASN A 141 -29.25 18.85 -17.57
C ASN A 141 -27.77 19.21 -17.40
N ASN A 142 -27.23 19.19 -16.17
CA ASN A 142 -25.80 19.40 -15.94
C ASN A 142 -24.97 18.37 -16.73
N ILE A 143 -23.92 18.82 -17.42
CA ILE A 143 -23.13 17.97 -18.34
C ILE A 143 -22.48 16.80 -17.57
N ASN A 144 -21.88 17.09 -16.41
CA ASN A 144 -21.23 16.08 -15.58
C ASN A 144 -22.24 15.06 -15.03
N LEU A 145 -23.41 15.53 -14.62
CA LEU A 145 -24.50 14.67 -14.15
C LEU A 145 -25.02 13.77 -15.28
N THR A 146 -25.16 14.32 -16.49
CA THR A 146 -25.62 13.60 -17.68
C THR A 146 -24.65 12.50 -18.09
N GLN A 147 -23.34 12.78 -18.05
CA GLN A 147 -22.30 11.78 -18.28
C GLN A 147 -22.32 10.69 -17.22
N TRP A 148 -22.47 11.07 -15.94
CA TRP A 148 -22.59 10.10 -14.85
C TRP A 148 -23.83 9.21 -15.01
N LYS A 149 -24.99 9.77 -15.35
CA LYS A 149 -26.23 9.02 -15.64
C LYS A 149 -26.01 7.94 -16.70
N LYS A 150 -25.31 8.27 -17.79
CA LYS A 150 -24.93 7.31 -18.83
C LYS A 150 -23.98 6.24 -18.31
N PHE A 151 -22.98 6.63 -17.51
CA PHE A 151 -22.02 5.70 -16.91
C PHE A 151 -22.68 4.68 -15.97
N VAL A 152 -23.59 5.12 -15.10
CA VAL A 152 -24.31 4.22 -14.16
C VAL A 152 -25.58 3.59 -14.75
N ASN A 153 -25.88 3.89 -16.02
CA ASN A 153 -27.07 3.46 -16.75
C ASN A 153 -28.37 3.76 -15.98
N CYS A 154 -28.64 5.04 -15.72
CA CYS A 154 -29.87 5.51 -15.10
C CYS A 154 -30.43 6.73 -15.84
N GLU A 155 -31.76 6.86 -15.90
CA GLU A 155 -32.42 7.91 -16.68
C GLU A 155 -33.39 8.73 -15.82
N SER A 156 -34.28 8.04 -15.11
CA SER A 156 -35.26 8.66 -14.20
C SER A 156 -34.64 9.05 -12.86
N TYR A 157 -35.25 10.01 -12.16
CA TYR A 157 -34.83 10.43 -10.82
C TYR A 157 -34.73 9.25 -9.85
N ASP A 158 -35.78 8.42 -9.76
CA ASP A 158 -35.82 7.27 -8.84
C ASP A 158 -34.77 6.20 -9.17
N SER A 159 -34.58 5.91 -10.47
CA SER A 159 -33.55 4.96 -10.90
C SER A 159 -32.15 5.47 -10.55
N CYS A 160 -31.87 6.75 -10.75
CA CYS A 160 -30.59 7.36 -10.41
C CYS A 160 -30.38 7.46 -8.90
N LEU A 161 -31.42 7.76 -8.13
CA LEU A 161 -31.35 7.83 -6.67
C LEU A 161 -30.85 6.51 -6.07
N SER A 162 -31.34 5.38 -6.60
CA SER A 162 -30.89 4.05 -6.18
C SER A 162 -29.41 3.77 -6.50
N LYS A 163 -28.85 4.42 -7.53
CA LYS A 163 -27.44 4.27 -7.93
C LYS A 163 -26.50 5.17 -7.14
N VAL A 164 -26.98 6.31 -6.62
CA VAL A 164 -26.16 7.26 -5.83
C VAL A 164 -25.53 6.56 -4.64
N ASP A 165 -26.31 5.77 -3.89
CA ASP A 165 -25.81 5.12 -2.69
C ASP A 165 -24.70 4.12 -3.03
N SER A 166 -24.96 3.17 -3.93
CA SER A 166 -23.96 2.19 -4.36
C SER A 166 -22.70 2.83 -4.97
N TYR A 167 -22.86 3.92 -5.74
CA TYR A 167 -21.73 4.61 -6.37
C TYR A 167 -20.78 5.21 -5.33
N PHE A 168 -21.29 5.96 -4.36
CA PHE A 168 -20.45 6.60 -3.34
C PHE A 168 -19.98 5.62 -2.27
N ASP A 169 -20.78 4.62 -1.91
CA ASP A 169 -20.37 3.60 -0.94
C ASP A 169 -19.22 2.75 -1.49
N LEU A 170 -19.28 2.32 -2.75
CA LEU A 170 -18.20 1.58 -3.36
C LEU A 170 -16.91 2.42 -3.50
N ASN A 171 -17.04 3.64 -4.04
CA ASN A 171 -15.89 4.50 -4.31
C ASN A 171 -15.27 5.13 -3.07
N THR A 172 -15.98 5.15 -1.94
CA THR A 172 -15.53 5.86 -0.73
C THR A 172 -15.45 4.96 0.49
N LEU A 173 -16.51 4.22 0.84
CA LEU A 173 -16.48 3.30 1.98
C LEU A 173 -15.61 2.07 1.68
N GLY A 174 -15.73 1.51 0.47
CA GLY A 174 -14.84 0.45 -0.01
C GLY A 174 -13.38 0.87 0.02
N GLN A 175 -13.09 2.09 -0.45
CA GLN A 175 -11.76 2.69 -0.39
C GLN A 175 -11.25 2.83 1.05
N LEU A 176 -12.08 3.35 1.97
CA LEU A 176 -11.71 3.50 3.38
C LEU A 176 -11.31 2.16 4.01
N ILE A 177 -12.10 1.10 3.77
CA ILE A 177 -11.84 -0.23 4.33
C ILE A 177 -10.52 -0.76 3.79
N VAL A 178 -10.33 -0.73 2.47
CA VAL A 178 -9.11 -1.26 1.85
C VAL A 178 -7.87 -0.47 2.28
N SER A 179 -7.91 0.87 2.26
CA SER A 179 -6.81 1.72 2.71
C SER A 179 -6.46 1.48 4.17
N ALA A 180 -7.46 1.33 5.05
CA ALA A 180 -7.22 1.03 6.47
C ALA A 180 -6.61 -0.37 6.67
N THR A 181 -7.14 -1.39 5.98
CA THR A 181 -6.61 -2.76 6.07
C THR A 181 -5.17 -2.83 5.56
N VAL A 182 -4.88 -2.21 4.41
CA VAL A 182 -3.52 -2.16 3.85
C VAL A 182 -2.58 -1.43 4.80
N LEU A 183 -2.99 -0.29 5.37
CA LEU A 183 -2.17 0.45 6.33
C LEU A 183 -1.80 -0.41 7.54
N VAL A 184 -2.75 -1.17 8.09
CA VAL A 184 -2.50 -2.11 9.20
C VAL A 184 -1.50 -3.19 8.79
N LEU A 185 -1.66 -3.79 7.60
CA LEU A 185 -0.74 -4.81 7.09
C LEU A 185 0.68 -4.26 6.88
N ILE A 186 0.80 -3.03 6.38
CA ILE A 186 2.08 -2.34 6.25
C ILE A 186 2.73 -2.15 7.63
N CYS A 187 1.99 -1.65 8.61
CA CYS A 187 2.48 -1.47 9.98
C CYS A 187 2.95 -2.80 10.61
N ILE A 188 2.20 -3.88 10.42
CA ILE A 188 2.59 -5.23 10.89
C ILE A 188 3.87 -5.69 10.18
N GLY A 189 3.94 -5.52 8.86
CA GLY A 189 5.12 -5.90 8.06
C GLY A 189 6.38 -5.17 8.51
N ILE A 190 6.31 -3.84 8.66
CA ILE A 190 7.43 -3.01 9.16
C ILE A 190 7.83 -3.43 10.56
N SER A 191 6.86 -3.62 11.46
CA SER A 191 7.14 -4.03 12.84
C SER A 191 7.87 -5.38 12.89
N GLY A 192 7.46 -6.34 12.04
CA GLY A 192 8.13 -7.63 11.89
C GLY A 192 9.55 -7.52 11.33
N ILE A 193 9.75 -6.69 10.31
CA ILE A 193 11.09 -6.41 9.72
C ILE A 193 12.01 -5.80 10.77
N VAL A 194 11.55 -4.78 11.50
CA VAL A 194 12.32 -4.11 12.56
C VAL A 194 12.65 -5.09 13.68
N TYR A 195 11.67 -5.87 14.16
CA TYR A 195 11.88 -6.88 15.19
C TYR A 195 12.93 -7.92 14.77
N ALA A 196 12.79 -8.51 13.58
CA ALA A 196 13.74 -9.51 13.08
C ALA A 196 15.14 -8.91 12.89
N SER A 197 15.23 -7.68 12.37
CA SER A 197 16.52 -6.99 12.16
C SER A 197 17.24 -6.69 13.48
N CYS A 198 16.51 -6.18 14.47
CA CYS A 198 17.05 -5.95 15.81
C CYS A 198 17.47 -7.28 16.45
N TYR A 199 16.65 -8.32 16.37
CA TYR A 199 16.95 -9.62 16.96
C TYR A 199 18.21 -10.26 16.34
N MET A 200 18.36 -10.21 15.01
CA MET A 200 19.55 -10.71 14.32
C MET A 200 20.85 -9.99 14.73
N LYS A 201 20.78 -8.73 15.19
CA LYS A 201 21.96 -8.02 15.73
C LYS A 201 22.48 -8.64 17.03
N TYR A 202 21.60 -9.27 17.82
CA TYR A 202 21.94 -9.86 19.12
C TYR A 202 22.37 -11.33 19.02
N ILE A 203 22.24 -11.95 17.83
CA ILE A 203 22.74 -13.30 17.59
C ILE A 203 24.24 -13.18 17.28
N GLU A 204 25.10 -13.78 18.11
CA GLU A 204 26.51 -13.95 17.76
C GLU A 204 26.58 -14.72 16.44
N ARG A 205 27.15 -14.09 15.41
CA ARG A 205 27.43 -14.81 14.17
C ARG A 205 28.36 -15.96 14.55
N PRO A 206 28.06 -17.22 14.18
CA PRO A 206 29.05 -18.27 14.33
C PRO A 206 30.33 -17.75 13.66
N ALA A 207 31.43 -17.75 14.41
CA ALA A 207 32.74 -17.52 13.80
C ALA A 207 32.79 -18.45 12.59
N GLU A 208 33.21 -17.93 11.43
CA GLU A 208 33.48 -18.76 10.27
C GLU A 208 34.39 -19.87 10.76
N SER A 209 33.83 -21.06 11.02
CA SER A 209 34.61 -22.21 11.44
C SER A 209 35.56 -22.48 10.30
N ASP A 210 36.82 -22.74 10.66
CA ASP A 210 38.01 -22.87 9.82
C ASP A 210 37.95 -23.91 8.66
N GLU A 211 36.77 -24.27 8.14
CA GLU A 211 36.62 -25.06 6.91
C GLU A 211 37.06 -24.29 5.65
N ALA A 212 37.12 -22.95 5.69
CA ALA A 212 37.77 -22.17 4.63
C ALA A 212 39.31 -22.19 4.73
N ALA A 213 39.87 -22.63 5.87
CA ALA A 213 41.32 -22.79 6.05
C ALA A 213 41.80 -24.23 5.75
N ALA A 214 40.89 -25.16 5.43
CA ALA A 214 41.18 -26.56 5.15
C ALA A 214 40.80 -27.01 3.71
N ALA A 215 40.45 -26.08 2.82
CA ALA A 215 40.45 -26.35 1.39
C ALA A 215 41.91 -26.22 0.88
N PRO A 216 42.55 -27.30 0.40
CA PRO A 216 43.88 -27.23 -0.18
C PRO A 216 43.93 -26.40 -1.47
#